data_AF-A0A7K3S671-F1
#
_entry.id   AF-A0A7K3S671-F1
#
_cell.length_a   1.000
_cell.length_b   1.000
_cell.length_c   1.000
_cell.angle_alpha   90.00
_cell.angle_beta   90.00
_cell.angle_gamma   90.00
#
_symmetry.space_group_name_H-M   'P 1'
#
loop_
_entity.id
_entity.type
_entity.pdbx_description
1 polymer ?
#
loop_
_entity_poly.entity_id
_entity_poly.type
_entity_poly.pdbx_seq_one_letter_code
_entity_poly.pdbx_strand_id
1 'polypeptide(L)'
;PGSPRDGEAFAEVSLAHAEQADADRFGVHPALLDAVLHAIGFSGAAADEPVLPFAWEGVDLYAVSTTSVRVRVRPVGSGSVSIDVADASGQPVLSVGTLLLRPLSAATVRAEPVPRAADALFRVEWQKTAAEPAEDAQGWSVLGDGHPELARALGAVPVDGLAGVGDAAVLLVPSGGEDATPEATHREVHRVLGVLQTWLADERFAKARLVVVTRGAVSCGHGEEPRDLAGAAVSGLVRSAQAEHPDRIVLVDLPADDGDRASL
;
A
#
# COMPACT_ATOMS: atom_id res chain seq x y z
N PRO A 1 -42.83 13.54 13.24
CA PRO A 1 -42.32 14.17 11.99
C PRO A 1 -42.52 15.69 12.05
N GLY A 2 -41.48 16.40 12.52
CA GLY A 2 -41.49 17.87 12.48
C GLY A 2 -41.24 18.32 11.05
N SER A 3 -41.99 19.30 10.58
CA SER A 3 -41.70 20.01 9.33
C SER A 3 -40.24 20.50 9.36
N PRO A 4 -39.45 20.32 8.28
CA PRO A 4 -38.09 20.83 8.24
C PRO A 4 -38.10 22.32 8.57
N ARG A 5 -37.22 22.74 9.49
CA ARG A 5 -36.92 24.16 9.68
C ARG A 5 -36.18 24.66 8.44
N ASP A 6 -36.33 25.94 8.14
CA ASP A 6 -35.79 26.57 6.93
C ASP A 6 -34.30 26.23 6.76
N GLY A 7 -33.95 25.50 5.70
CA GLY A 7 -32.57 25.13 5.35
C GLY A 7 -32.01 23.82 5.93
N GLU A 8 -32.76 23.02 6.70
CA GLU A 8 -32.30 21.69 7.13
C GLU A 8 -32.46 20.64 6.00
N ALA A 9 -31.50 19.71 5.89
CA ALA A 9 -31.57 18.59 4.94
C ALA A 9 -31.58 17.25 5.65
N PHE A 10 -32.34 16.31 5.09
CA PHE A 10 -32.40 14.92 5.55
C PHE A 10 -32.12 13.99 4.37
N ALA A 11 -31.31 12.97 4.60
CA ALA A 11 -30.97 11.98 3.59
C ALA A 11 -30.94 10.58 4.18
N GLU A 12 -31.25 9.58 3.37
CA GLU A 12 -30.97 8.17 3.66
C GLU A 12 -29.89 7.72 2.68
N VAL A 13 -28.80 7.17 3.20
CA VAL A 13 -27.59 6.88 2.46
C VAL A 13 -27.22 5.43 2.71
N SER A 14 -26.93 4.70 1.63
CA SER A 14 -26.53 3.30 1.71
C SER A 14 -25.27 3.07 0.90
N LEU A 15 -24.41 2.21 1.42
CA LEU A 15 -23.19 1.80 0.77
C LEU A 15 -23.52 0.94 -0.46
N ALA A 16 -22.77 1.13 -1.55
CA ALA A 16 -22.90 0.31 -2.75
C ALA A 16 -22.61 -1.16 -2.44
N HIS A 17 -23.32 -2.09 -3.08
CA HIS A 17 -23.25 -3.52 -2.76
C HIS A 17 -21.81 -4.09 -2.82
N ALA A 18 -21.00 -3.62 -3.77
CA ALA A 18 -19.61 -4.05 -3.93
C ALA A 18 -18.71 -3.69 -2.72
N GLU A 19 -19.04 -2.62 -1.99
CA GLU A 19 -18.24 -2.14 -0.86
C GLU A 19 -18.74 -2.70 0.49
N GLN A 20 -19.92 -3.35 0.52
CA GLN A 20 -20.53 -3.87 1.75
C GLN A 20 -19.71 -4.98 2.41
N ALA A 21 -18.94 -5.75 1.64
CA ALA A 21 -18.12 -6.85 2.16
C ALA A 21 -17.02 -6.38 3.12
N ASP A 22 -16.52 -5.15 2.96
CA ASP A 22 -15.42 -4.59 3.75
C ASP A 22 -15.90 -3.57 4.80
N ALA A 23 -17.21 -3.35 4.94
CA ALA A 23 -17.79 -2.34 5.84
C ALA A 23 -17.36 -2.53 7.30
N ASP A 24 -17.24 -3.78 7.75
CA ASP A 24 -16.90 -4.14 9.13
C ASP A 24 -15.44 -3.83 9.50
N ARG A 25 -14.58 -3.53 8.51
CA ARG A 25 -13.18 -3.12 8.73
C ARG A 25 -13.05 -1.67 9.19
N PHE A 26 -14.13 -0.90 9.15
CA PHE A 26 -14.13 0.54 9.43
C PHE A 26 -15.11 0.90 10.54
N GLY A 27 -14.80 1.97 11.29
CA GLY A 27 -15.77 2.59 12.18
C GLY A 27 -16.98 3.11 11.37
N VAL A 28 -16.71 3.94 10.37
CA VAL A 28 -17.65 4.30 9.30
C VAL A 28 -16.92 4.09 7.98
N HIS A 29 -17.52 3.38 7.03
CA HIS A 29 -16.90 3.15 5.72
C HIS A 29 -16.67 4.49 5.00
N PRO A 30 -15.47 4.76 4.43
CA PRO A 30 -15.15 6.05 3.80
C PRO A 30 -16.15 6.48 2.71
N ALA A 31 -16.58 5.56 1.84
CA ALA A 31 -17.57 5.87 0.81
C ALA A 31 -18.98 6.15 1.38
N LEU A 32 -19.32 5.56 2.54
CA LEU A 32 -20.57 5.89 3.22
C LEU A 32 -20.51 7.30 3.80
N LEU A 33 -19.37 7.66 4.44
CA LEU A 33 -19.13 9.00 4.98
C LEU A 33 -19.11 10.06 3.87
N ASP A 34 -18.48 9.77 2.73
CA ASP A 34 -18.49 10.65 1.56
C ASP A 34 -19.92 10.89 1.04
N ALA A 35 -20.71 9.83 0.93
CA ALA A 35 -22.11 9.94 0.53
C ALA A 35 -22.97 10.69 1.55
N VAL A 36 -22.64 10.64 2.86
CA VAL A 36 -23.25 11.52 3.88
C VAL A 36 -22.95 12.99 3.59
N LEU A 37 -21.74 13.33 3.14
CA LEU A 37 -21.36 14.72 2.84
C LEU A 37 -22.10 15.30 1.64
N HIS A 38 -22.53 14.46 0.68
CA HIS A 38 -23.39 14.92 -0.41
C HIS A 38 -24.73 15.51 0.08
N ALA A 39 -25.21 15.13 1.27
CA ALA A 39 -26.41 15.69 1.87
C ALA A 39 -26.30 17.22 2.14
N ILE A 40 -25.07 17.74 2.26
CA ILE A 40 -24.79 19.16 2.49
C ILE A 40 -25.32 20.01 1.33
N GLY A 41 -25.21 19.51 0.09
CA GLY A 41 -25.70 20.21 -1.10
C GLY A 41 -27.21 20.45 -1.13
N PHE A 42 -27.97 19.77 -0.28
CA PHE A 42 -29.42 19.95 -0.14
C PHE A 42 -29.79 20.85 1.06
N SER A 43 -28.81 21.29 1.86
CA SER A 43 -29.02 22.18 2.99
C SER A 43 -28.95 23.65 2.57
N GLY A 44 -29.59 24.54 3.32
CA GLY A 44 -29.54 25.99 3.09
C GLY A 44 -28.17 26.63 3.38
N ALA A 45 -27.17 25.84 3.77
CA ALA A 45 -25.78 26.28 3.93
C ALA A 45 -24.98 26.20 2.63
N ALA A 46 -25.44 25.44 1.63
CA ALA A 46 -24.83 25.43 0.31
C ALA A 46 -25.17 26.74 -0.42
N ALA A 47 -24.14 27.50 -0.79
CA ALA A 47 -24.29 28.67 -1.64
C ALA A 47 -24.57 28.25 -3.10
N ASP A 48 -24.81 29.23 -4.01
CA ASP A 48 -24.90 28.98 -5.46
C ASP A 48 -23.59 28.41 -6.06
N GLU A 49 -22.51 28.36 -5.29
CA GLU A 49 -21.22 27.78 -5.65
C GLU A 49 -20.99 26.44 -4.94
N PRO A 50 -20.32 25.46 -5.59
CA PRO A 50 -19.94 24.22 -4.94
C PRO A 50 -19.04 24.49 -3.74
N VAL A 51 -19.31 23.82 -2.62
CA VAL A 51 -18.57 23.96 -1.37
C VAL A 51 -17.84 22.67 -1.02
N LEU A 52 -16.68 22.80 -0.39
CA LEU A 52 -15.88 21.67 0.08
C LEU A 52 -15.80 21.66 1.61
N PRO A 53 -15.90 20.47 2.24
CA PRO A 53 -15.53 20.27 3.65
C PRO A 53 -14.09 20.72 3.90
N PHE A 54 -13.87 21.58 4.91
CA PHE A 54 -12.54 22.13 5.22
C PHE A 54 -12.03 21.76 6.62
N ALA A 55 -12.86 21.95 7.65
CA ALA A 55 -12.47 21.68 9.03
C ALA A 55 -13.63 21.12 9.84
N TRP A 56 -13.34 20.14 10.70
CA TRP A 56 -14.29 19.39 11.50
C TRP A 56 -14.06 19.67 12.97
N GLU A 57 -15.12 19.97 13.71
CA GLU A 57 -15.08 20.26 15.15
C GLU A 57 -16.20 19.51 15.87
N GLY A 58 -15.87 18.96 17.05
CA GLY A 58 -16.82 18.18 17.85
C GLY A 58 -17.31 16.94 17.12
N VAL A 59 -16.39 16.09 16.69
CA VAL A 59 -16.71 14.81 16.04
C VAL A 59 -16.79 13.71 17.08
N ASP A 60 -17.97 13.10 17.22
CA ASP A 60 -18.18 11.94 18.09
C ASP A 60 -18.64 10.74 17.26
N LEU A 61 -18.01 9.58 17.49
CA LEU A 61 -18.39 8.30 16.88
C LEU A 61 -19.01 7.40 17.96
N TYR A 62 -20.22 6.90 17.71
CA TYR A 62 -21.01 6.15 18.70
C TYR A 62 -21.15 4.66 18.34
N ALA A 63 -21.36 4.36 17.06
CA ALA A 63 -21.52 3.00 16.56
C ALA A 63 -20.60 2.74 15.37
N VAL A 64 -20.14 1.51 15.25
CA VAL A 64 -19.28 1.03 14.15
C VAL A 64 -20.02 0.01 13.30
N SER A 65 -19.59 -0.21 12.05
CA SER A 65 -20.12 -1.21 11.10
C SER A 65 -21.61 -1.03 10.73
N THR A 66 -21.93 0.01 9.96
CA THR A 66 -23.23 0.14 9.29
C THR A 66 -23.07 0.31 7.78
N THR A 67 -24.01 -0.25 7.02
CA THR A 67 -24.07 -0.13 5.56
C THR A 67 -25.15 0.84 5.10
N SER A 68 -26.00 1.34 6.01
CA SER A 68 -27.06 2.30 5.72
C SER A 68 -27.32 3.22 6.90
N VAL A 69 -27.50 4.51 6.62
CA VAL A 69 -27.67 5.56 7.63
C VAL A 69 -28.70 6.59 7.21
N ARG A 70 -29.29 7.23 8.22
CA ARG A 70 -30.09 8.44 8.10
C ARG A 70 -29.26 9.62 8.57
N VAL A 71 -29.26 10.68 7.76
CA VAL A 71 -28.46 11.87 7.96
C VAL A 71 -29.38 13.05 8.18
N ARG A 72 -29.02 13.89 9.14
CA ARG A 72 -29.56 15.25 9.28
C ARG A 72 -28.42 16.25 9.16
N VAL A 73 -28.54 17.20 8.25
CA VAL A 73 -27.63 18.33 8.08
C VAL A 73 -28.35 19.61 8.45
N ARG A 74 -27.74 20.42 9.31
CA ARG A 74 -28.31 21.71 9.75
C ARG A 74 -27.29 22.83 9.58
N PRO A 75 -27.66 23.98 9.00
CA PRO A 75 -26.81 25.17 9.01
C PRO A 75 -26.52 25.64 10.45
N VAL A 76 -25.26 25.95 10.77
CA VAL A 76 -24.84 26.45 12.10
C VAL A 76 -24.02 27.74 12.04
N GLY A 77 -24.28 28.57 11.03
CA GLY A 77 -23.59 29.83 10.78
C GLY A 77 -23.40 30.08 9.29
N SER A 78 -22.71 31.16 8.92
CA SER A 78 -22.34 31.42 7.54
C SER A 78 -21.22 30.45 7.11
N GLY A 79 -21.53 29.53 6.18
CA GLY A 79 -20.55 28.58 5.65
C GLY A 79 -20.22 27.41 6.58
N SER A 80 -21.14 27.02 7.47
CA SER A 80 -20.95 25.87 8.35
C SER A 80 -22.21 25.05 8.55
N VAL A 81 -22.05 23.74 8.76
CA VAL A 81 -23.15 22.81 9.06
C VAL A 81 -22.82 21.91 10.26
N SER A 82 -23.83 21.50 11.02
CA SER A 82 -23.75 20.34 11.92
C SER A 82 -24.33 19.12 11.24
N ILE A 83 -23.76 17.94 11.50
CA ILE A 83 -24.21 16.67 10.92
C ILE A 83 -24.54 15.70 12.05
N ASP A 84 -25.74 15.13 12.01
CA ASP A 84 -26.16 14.03 12.88
C ASP A 84 -26.43 12.80 12.00
N VAL A 85 -25.79 11.67 12.30
CA VAL A 85 -25.94 10.40 11.56
C VAL A 85 -26.48 9.34 12.52
N ALA A 86 -27.54 8.65 12.10
CA ALA A 86 -28.15 7.57 12.84
C ALA A 86 -28.35 6.33 11.95
N ASP A 87 -28.43 5.15 12.55
CA ASP A 87 -28.76 3.92 11.84
C ASP A 87 -30.27 3.84 11.51
N ALA A 88 -30.70 2.74 10.89
CA ALA A 88 -32.11 2.50 10.54
C ALA A 88 -33.04 2.45 11.77
N SER A 89 -32.51 2.09 12.95
CA SER A 89 -33.22 2.04 14.23
C SER A 89 -33.26 3.37 14.96
N GLY A 90 -32.51 4.37 14.48
CA GLY A 90 -32.39 5.70 15.06
C GLY A 90 -31.32 5.82 16.14
N GLN A 91 -30.46 4.81 16.32
CA GLN A 91 -29.30 4.93 17.21
C GLN A 91 -28.24 5.82 16.57
N PRO A 92 -27.57 6.70 17.34
CA PRO A 92 -26.54 7.57 16.81
C PRO A 92 -25.34 6.74 16.33
N VAL A 93 -24.80 7.13 15.18
CA VAL A 93 -23.60 6.51 14.55
C VAL A 93 -22.45 7.51 14.61
N LEU A 94 -22.65 8.73 14.11
CA LEU A 94 -21.65 9.80 14.05
C LEU A 94 -22.36 11.13 14.31
N SER A 95 -21.73 12.03 15.06
CA SER A 95 -22.13 13.44 15.13
C SER A 95 -20.94 14.35 14.81
N VAL A 96 -21.25 15.50 14.24
CA VAL A 96 -20.30 16.58 13.95
C VAL A 96 -20.93 17.88 14.42
N GLY A 97 -20.33 18.49 15.42
CA GLY A 97 -20.77 19.77 15.97
C GLY A 97 -20.71 20.88 14.94
N THR A 98 -19.56 21.04 14.28
CA THR A 98 -19.36 22.02 13.21
C THR A 98 -18.49 21.45 12.10
N LEU A 99 -18.97 21.55 10.86
CA LEU A 99 -18.20 21.35 9.65
C LEU A 99 -18.12 22.67 8.89
N LEU A 100 -16.91 23.26 8.85
CA LEU A 100 -16.63 24.46 8.07
C LEU A 100 -16.54 24.12 6.59
N LEU A 101 -17.24 24.90 5.76
CA LEU A 101 -17.33 24.75 4.32
C LEU A 101 -16.59 25.89 3.63
N ARG A 102 -15.83 25.58 2.58
CA ARG A 102 -15.16 26.58 1.75
C ARG A 102 -15.73 26.59 0.34
N PRO A 103 -16.08 27.77 -0.21
CA PRO A 103 -16.45 27.88 -1.61
C PRO A 103 -15.31 27.46 -2.51
N LEU A 104 -15.62 26.63 -3.51
CA LEU A 104 -14.71 26.31 -4.59
C LEU A 104 -14.91 27.35 -5.69
N SER A 105 -14.04 28.37 -5.72
CA SER A 105 -14.18 29.45 -6.69
C SER A 105 -14.10 28.93 -8.13
N ALA A 106 -14.91 29.49 -9.03
CA ALA A 106 -14.89 29.11 -10.44
C ALA A 106 -13.53 29.38 -11.13
N ALA A 107 -12.66 30.20 -10.53
CA ALA A 107 -11.27 30.42 -10.96
C ALA A 107 -10.35 29.26 -10.56
N THR A 108 -10.60 28.60 -9.43
CA THR A 108 -9.90 27.39 -8.99
C THR A 108 -10.23 26.19 -9.87
N VAL A 109 -11.48 26.11 -10.36
CA VAL A 109 -11.93 25.06 -11.31
C VAL A 109 -11.45 25.35 -12.74
N ARG A 110 -11.28 26.63 -13.11
CA ARG A 110 -10.83 27.08 -14.45
C ARG A 110 -9.33 27.30 -14.59
N ALA A 111 -8.55 27.18 -13.52
CA ALA A 111 -7.10 27.03 -13.67
C ALA A 111 -6.87 25.93 -14.72
N GLU A 112 -6.03 26.18 -15.71
CA GLU A 112 -5.79 25.23 -16.81
C GLU A 112 -5.66 23.83 -16.23
N PRO A 113 -6.33 22.81 -16.82
CA PRO A 113 -6.14 21.45 -16.36
C PRO A 113 -4.65 21.17 -16.45
N VAL A 114 -3.96 21.18 -15.30
CA VAL A 114 -2.73 20.43 -15.12
C VAL A 114 -3.04 19.07 -15.76
N PRO A 115 -2.23 18.58 -16.73
CA PRO A 115 -2.46 17.26 -17.31
C PRO A 115 -2.78 16.33 -16.14
N ARG A 116 -4.01 15.79 -16.16
CA ARG A 116 -4.71 15.27 -14.98
C ARG A 116 -3.72 14.50 -14.11
N ALA A 117 -3.80 14.65 -12.78
CA ALA A 117 -3.23 13.69 -11.85
C ALA A 117 -3.66 12.21 -12.12
N ALA A 118 -4.55 11.98 -13.11
CA ALA A 118 -4.77 10.68 -13.73
C ALA A 118 -3.49 10.04 -14.30
N ASP A 119 -2.49 10.82 -14.71
CA ASP A 119 -1.18 10.32 -15.14
C ASP A 119 -0.13 10.27 -14.00
N ALA A 120 -0.53 10.59 -12.76
CA ALA A 120 0.35 10.54 -11.59
C ALA A 120 0.21 9.24 -10.78
N LEU A 121 -0.78 8.39 -11.10
CA LEU A 121 -0.98 7.10 -10.46
C LEU A 121 -0.26 6.01 -11.24
N PHE A 122 0.91 5.62 -10.73
CA PHE A 122 1.64 4.46 -11.23
C PHE A 122 1.22 3.23 -10.43
N ARG A 123 0.93 2.13 -11.15
CA ARG A 123 0.75 0.81 -10.55
C ARG A 123 1.82 -0.14 -11.08
N VAL A 124 2.25 -1.07 -10.23
CA VAL A 124 3.13 -2.15 -10.66
C VAL A 124 2.28 -3.19 -11.39
N GLU A 125 2.61 -3.44 -12.66
CA GLU A 125 2.05 -4.55 -13.43
C GLU A 125 3.15 -5.57 -13.72
N TRP A 126 2.89 -6.82 -13.36
CA TRP A 126 3.79 -7.93 -13.65
C TRP A 126 3.46 -8.51 -15.01
N GLN A 127 4.46 -8.57 -15.90
CA GLN A 127 4.33 -9.18 -17.22
C GLN A 127 5.00 -10.55 -17.24
N LYS A 128 4.24 -11.56 -17.69
CA LYS A 128 4.80 -12.89 -17.91
C LYS A 128 5.83 -12.83 -19.04
N THR A 129 7.05 -13.22 -18.72
CA THR A 129 8.17 -13.25 -19.67
C THR A 129 8.67 -14.68 -19.83
N ALA A 130 9.03 -15.08 -21.05
CA ALA A 130 9.66 -16.37 -21.29
C ALA A 130 11.12 -16.32 -20.82
N ALA A 131 11.53 -17.29 -20.01
CA ALA A 131 12.93 -17.48 -19.68
C ALA A 131 13.62 -18.23 -20.82
N GLU A 132 14.73 -17.71 -21.32
CA GLU A 132 15.61 -18.45 -22.22
C GLU A 132 16.64 -19.24 -21.38
N PRO A 133 17.00 -20.47 -21.80
CA PRO A 133 18.03 -21.24 -21.11
C PRO A 133 19.36 -20.48 -21.12
N ALA A 134 20.00 -20.35 -19.96
CA ALA A 134 21.34 -19.79 -19.88
C ALA A 134 22.35 -20.77 -20.50
N GLU A 135 23.14 -20.32 -21.48
CA GLU A 135 24.12 -21.16 -22.16
C GLU A 135 25.34 -21.49 -21.27
N ASP A 136 25.67 -20.66 -20.27
CA ASP A 136 26.82 -20.84 -19.36
C ASP A 136 26.51 -20.42 -17.90
N ALA A 137 25.75 -21.23 -17.16
CA ALA A 137 25.39 -20.96 -15.76
C ALA A 137 26.43 -21.50 -14.75
N GLN A 138 27.72 -21.16 -14.90
CA GLN A 138 28.78 -21.57 -13.97
C GLN A 138 29.24 -20.42 -13.05
N GLY A 139 29.90 -20.76 -11.94
CA GLY A 139 30.51 -19.77 -11.04
C GLY A 139 29.52 -19.07 -10.10
N TRP A 140 28.56 -19.82 -9.56
CA TRP A 140 27.60 -19.31 -8.57
C TRP A 140 28.10 -19.57 -7.15
N SER A 141 27.94 -18.58 -6.28
CA SER A 141 28.10 -18.74 -4.83
C SER A 141 26.83 -18.31 -4.12
N VAL A 142 26.53 -18.91 -2.97
CA VAL A 142 25.39 -18.54 -2.13
C VAL A 142 25.87 -18.15 -0.74
N LEU A 143 25.46 -16.97 -0.28
CA LEU A 143 25.83 -16.46 1.02
C LEU A 143 24.94 -17.05 2.12
N GLY A 144 25.57 -17.73 3.07
CA GLY A 144 24.88 -18.42 4.16
C GLY A 144 24.19 -19.72 3.72
N ASP A 145 23.25 -20.17 4.53
CA ASP A 145 22.53 -21.43 4.38
C ASP A 145 21.05 -21.26 4.00
N GLY A 146 20.61 -20.03 3.71
CA GLY A 146 19.27 -19.74 3.20
C GLY A 146 19.03 -20.39 1.82
N HIS A 147 17.83 -20.94 1.62
CA HIS A 147 17.42 -21.60 0.37
C HIS A 147 18.39 -22.70 -0.14
N PRO A 148 18.68 -23.75 0.66
CA PRO A 148 19.59 -24.83 0.26
C PRO A 148 19.14 -25.59 -1.00
N GLU A 149 17.85 -25.57 -1.30
CA GLU A 149 17.27 -26.06 -2.55
C GLU A 149 17.79 -25.30 -3.78
N LEU A 150 17.91 -23.97 -3.66
CA LEU A 150 18.39 -23.10 -4.74
C LEU A 150 19.89 -23.32 -4.98
N ALA A 151 20.66 -23.42 -3.89
CA ALA A 151 22.08 -23.74 -3.96
C ALA A 151 22.33 -25.03 -4.74
N ARG A 152 21.55 -26.08 -4.45
CA ARG A 152 21.64 -27.37 -5.13
C ARG A 152 21.22 -27.30 -6.59
N ALA A 153 20.12 -26.63 -6.89
CA ALA A 153 19.60 -26.51 -8.25
C ALA A 153 20.56 -25.77 -9.19
N LEU A 154 21.26 -24.76 -8.67
CA LEU A 154 22.20 -23.94 -9.44
C LEU A 154 23.65 -24.42 -9.37
N GLY A 155 23.94 -25.47 -8.58
CA GLY A 155 25.31 -25.89 -8.30
C GLY A 155 26.14 -24.79 -7.62
N ALA A 156 25.49 -23.90 -6.86
CA ALA A 156 26.14 -22.79 -6.19
C ALA A 156 26.94 -23.26 -4.97
N VAL A 157 28.11 -22.68 -4.78
CA VAL A 157 28.98 -22.99 -3.64
C VAL A 157 28.56 -22.17 -2.41
N PRO A 158 28.17 -22.80 -1.29
CA PRO A 158 27.85 -22.07 -0.06
C PRO A 158 29.09 -21.42 0.54
N VAL A 159 28.93 -20.18 1.01
CA VAL A 159 29.99 -19.41 1.68
C VAL A 159 29.42 -18.69 2.90
N ASP A 160 30.15 -18.70 4.02
CA ASP A 160 29.68 -18.07 5.27
C ASP A 160 29.80 -16.54 5.25
N GLY A 161 30.53 -15.99 4.28
CA GLY A 161 30.84 -14.57 4.21
C GLY A 161 31.44 -14.17 2.86
N LEU A 162 31.43 -12.88 2.56
CA LEU A 162 32.00 -12.34 1.31
C LEU A 162 33.48 -12.66 1.11
N ALA A 163 34.24 -12.86 2.19
CA ALA A 163 35.64 -13.27 2.11
C ALA A 163 35.83 -14.67 1.52
N GLY A 164 34.83 -15.55 1.66
CA GLY A 164 34.84 -16.91 1.10
C GLY A 164 34.37 -16.99 -0.34
N VAL A 165 33.82 -15.90 -0.90
CA VAL A 165 33.44 -15.84 -2.32
C VAL A 165 34.72 -15.84 -3.16
N GLY A 166 34.89 -16.89 -3.97
CA GLY A 166 35.98 -17.00 -4.94
C GLY A 166 35.73 -16.15 -6.19
N ASP A 167 36.16 -16.64 -7.36
CA ASP A 167 35.94 -16.00 -8.66
C ASP A 167 34.49 -16.18 -9.16
N ALA A 168 33.50 -16.06 -8.26
CA ALA A 168 32.10 -16.23 -8.60
C ALA A 168 31.64 -15.11 -9.55
N ALA A 169 31.04 -15.50 -10.67
CA ALA A 169 30.38 -14.58 -11.58
C ALA A 169 29.06 -14.06 -10.96
N VAL A 170 28.41 -14.88 -10.13
CA VAL A 170 27.14 -14.56 -9.48
C VAL A 170 27.18 -14.90 -8.00
N LEU A 171 26.82 -13.94 -7.16
CA LEU A 171 26.61 -14.13 -5.72
C LEU A 171 25.12 -14.05 -5.39
N LEU A 172 24.56 -15.15 -4.88
CA LEU A 172 23.21 -15.20 -4.35
C LEU A 172 23.20 -14.77 -2.89
N VAL A 173 22.25 -13.92 -2.53
CA VAL A 173 21.99 -13.48 -1.16
C VAL A 173 20.54 -13.79 -0.82
N PRO A 174 20.27 -14.98 -0.25
CA PRO A 174 18.99 -15.30 0.38
C PRO A 174 18.63 -14.23 1.40
N SER A 175 17.37 -13.79 1.41
CA SER A 175 16.85 -12.78 2.32
C SER A 175 15.37 -13.01 2.60
N GLY A 176 14.94 -12.65 3.81
CA GLY A 176 13.58 -12.85 4.28
C GLY A 176 13.52 -13.48 5.65
N GLY A 177 12.31 -13.65 6.19
CA GLY A 177 12.12 -14.34 7.46
C GLY A 177 10.66 -14.55 7.80
N GLU A 178 10.38 -15.62 8.56
CA GLU A 178 9.03 -15.91 9.07
C GLU A 178 8.62 -14.99 10.23
N ASP A 179 9.59 -14.34 10.88
CA ASP A 179 9.37 -13.41 11.98
C ASP A 179 8.94 -12.03 11.45
N ALA A 180 7.65 -11.74 11.58
CA ALA A 180 7.02 -10.48 11.16
C ALA A 180 7.23 -9.30 12.14
N THR A 181 8.11 -9.42 13.15
CA THR A 181 8.39 -8.31 14.07
C THR A 181 9.18 -7.17 13.40
N PRO A 182 8.99 -5.91 13.85
CA PRO A 182 9.82 -4.79 13.40
C PRO A 182 11.30 -5.03 13.62
N GLU A 183 11.70 -5.61 14.75
CA GLU A 183 13.10 -5.87 15.09
C GLU A 183 13.74 -6.89 14.14
N ALA A 184 13.02 -7.95 13.78
CA ALA A 184 13.48 -8.92 12.79
C ALA A 184 13.63 -8.28 11.40
N THR A 185 12.64 -7.49 10.98
CA THR A 185 12.69 -6.73 9.73
C THR A 185 13.90 -5.79 9.68
N HIS A 186 14.11 -4.99 10.73
CA HIS A 186 15.25 -4.08 10.83
C HIS A 186 16.59 -4.82 10.73
N ARG A 187 16.74 -5.91 11.48
CA ARG A 187 17.96 -6.73 11.48
C ARG A 187 18.26 -7.28 10.08
N GLU A 188 17.24 -7.76 9.37
CA GLU A 188 17.40 -8.33 8.04
C GLU A 188 17.76 -7.25 7.00
N VAL A 189 17.10 -6.09 7.03
CA VAL A 189 17.46 -4.94 6.19
C VAL A 189 18.89 -4.48 6.45
N HIS A 190 19.32 -4.40 7.71
CA HIS A 190 20.70 -4.04 8.06
C HIS A 190 21.73 -5.08 7.61
N ARG A 191 21.39 -6.38 7.67
CA ARG A 191 22.24 -7.46 7.17
C ARG A 191 22.47 -7.30 5.67
N VAL A 192 21.40 -7.15 4.88
CA VAL A 192 21.48 -7.00 3.43
C VAL A 192 22.20 -5.70 3.05
N LEU A 193 21.93 -4.60 3.75
CA LEU A 193 22.64 -3.33 3.56
C LEU A 193 24.16 -3.51 3.75
N GLY A 194 24.57 -4.19 4.83
CA GLY A 194 25.99 -4.46 5.09
C GLY A 194 26.66 -5.31 4.00
N VAL A 195 25.93 -6.30 3.47
CA VAL A 195 26.40 -7.11 2.33
C VAL A 195 26.56 -6.24 1.08
N LEU A 196 25.55 -5.45 0.73
CA LEU A 196 25.60 -4.55 -0.44
C LEU A 196 26.77 -3.57 -0.35
N GLN A 197 26.92 -2.89 0.77
CA GLN A 197 28.01 -1.91 0.97
C GLN A 197 29.39 -2.56 0.88
N THR A 198 29.59 -3.70 1.53
CA THR A 198 30.88 -4.41 1.51
C THR A 198 31.18 -4.95 0.11
N TRP A 199 30.19 -5.52 -0.56
CA TRP A 199 30.34 -6.08 -1.90
C TRP A 199 30.61 -5.00 -2.95
N LEU A 200 29.92 -3.85 -2.86
CA LEU A 200 30.13 -2.73 -3.78
C LEU A 200 31.50 -2.05 -3.60
N ALA A 201 32.03 -2.02 -2.38
CA ALA A 201 33.32 -1.42 -2.07
C ALA A 201 34.53 -2.32 -2.46
N ASP A 202 34.30 -3.61 -2.72
CA ASP A 202 35.37 -4.56 -3.01
C ASP A 202 35.57 -4.75 -4.52
N GLU A 203 36.73 -4.33 -5.02
CA GLU A 203 37.06 -4.38 -6.45
C GLU A 203 37.11 -5.81 -7.01
N ARG A 204 37.26 -6.84 -6.17
CA ARG A 204 37.20 -8.25 -6.59
C ARG A 204 35.86 -8.58 -7.24
N PHE A 205 34.79 -7.91 -6.83
CA PHE A 205 33.45 -8.14 -7.35
C PHE A 205 33.03 -7.19 -8.46
N ALA A 206 33.94 -6.34 -8.98
CA ALA A 206 33.61 -5.32 -9.98
C ALA A 206 32.92 -5.89 -11.24
N LYS A 207 33.21 -7.15 -11.60
CA LYS A 207 32.62 -7.86 -12.74
C LYS A 207 31.55 -8.89 -12.36
N ALA A 208 31.36 -9.13 -11.06
CA ALA A 208 30.35 -10.07 -10.57
C ALA A 208 28.97 -9.40 -10.51
N ARG A 209 27.93 -10.23 -10.52
CA ARG A 209 26.54 -9.81 -10.29
C ARG A 209 26.08 -10.31 -8.92
N LEU A 210 25.37 -9.46 -8.18
CA LEU A 210 24.75 -9.83 -6.91
C LEU A 210 23.25 -10.02 -7.13
N VAL A 211 22.73 -11.17 -6.73
CA VAL A 211 21.30 -11.51 -6.83
C VAL A 211 20.74 -11.63 -5.42
N VAL A 212 19.89 -10.70 -5.02
CA VAL A 212 19.12 -10.82 -3.77
C VAL A 212 17.89 -11.64 -4.06
N VAL A 213 17.68 -12.70 -3.26
CA VAL A 213 16.57 -13.63 -3.42
C VAL A 213 15.67 -13.52 -2.20
N THR A 214 14.41 -13.13 -2.42
CA THR A 214 13.34 -13.12 -1.41
C THR A 214 12.33 -14.22 -1.70
N ARG A 215 11.39 -14.45 -0.77
CA ARG A 215 10.33 -15.45 -0.96
C ARG A 215 8.97 -14.95 -0.49
N GLY A 216 8.01 -14.83 -1.40
CA GLY A 216 6.66 -14.35 -1.10
C GLY A 216 6.66 -12.91 -0.57
N ALA A 217 7.67 -12.13 -0.95
CA ALA A 217 7.85 -10.75 -0.51
C ALA A 217 7.05 -9.76 -1.37
N VAL A 218 6.61 -10.16 -2.57
CA VAL A 218 5.78 -9.32 -3.43
C VAL A 218 4.49 -10.02 -3.86
N SER A 219 3.40 -9.25 -3.89
CA SER A 219 2.14 -9.70 -4.49
C SER A 219 2.23 -9.60 -6.01
N CYS A 220 2.10 -10.74 -6.69
CA CYS A 220 2.08 -10.79 -8.15
C CYS A 220 0.65 -10.86 -8.70
N GLY A 221 -0.31 -11.32 -7.89
CA GLY A 221 -1.73 -11.40 -8.24
C GLY A 221 -2.64 -10.39 -7.53
N HIS A 222 -3.86 -10.21 -8.06
CA HIS A 222 -4.88 -9.39 -7.40
C HIS A 222 -5.41 -10.13 -6.15
N GLY A 223 -5.32 -9.50 -4.98
CA GLY A 223 -5.77 -10.09 -3.71
C GLY A 223 -4.75 -11.01 -3.02
N GLU A 224 -3.52 -11.10 -3.52
CA GLU A 224 -2.42 -11.78 -2.84
C GLU A 224 -1.80 -10.84 -1.80
N GLU A 225 -1.60 -11.31 -0.57
CA GLU A 225 -0.90 -10.56 0.48
C GLU A 225 0.55 -11.06 0.60
N PRO A 226 1.55 -10.16 0.69
CA PRO A 226 2.93 -10.57 0.93
C PRO A 226 3.05 -11.30 2.27
N ARG A 227 3.72 -12.45 2.27
CA ARG A 227 3.90 -13.28 3.47
C ARG A 227 5.24 -13.01 4.18
N ASP A 228 6.18 -12.38 3.49
CA ASP A 228 7.51 -12.04 4.01
C ASP A 228 7.70 -10.52 4.09
N LEU A 229 7.39 -9.94 5.26
CA LEU A 229 7.54 -8.50 5.49
C LEU A 229 9.00 -8.05 5.49
N ALA A 230 9.92 -8.91 5.94
CA ALA A 230 11.35 -8.60 5.95
C ALA A 230 11.89 -8.55 4.51
N GLY A 231 11.53 -9.53 3.68
CA GLY A 231 11.83 -9.55 2.25
C GLY A 231 11.19 -8.38 1.49
N ALA A 232 9.98 -7.96 1.86
CA ALA A 232 9.32 -6.80 1.27
C ALA A 232 10.11 -5.49 1.56
N ALA A 233 10.58 -5.32 2.79
CA ALA A 233 11.42 -4.18 3.15
C ALA A 233 12.79 -4.21 2.43
N VAL A 234 13.41 -5.39 2.34
CA VAL A 234 14.66 -5.59 1.59
C VAL A 234 14.48 -5.29 0.11
N SER A 235 13.34 -5.64 -0.49
CA SER A 235 13.02 -5.33 -1.88
C SER A 235 13.06 -3.82 -2.15
N GLY A 236 12.58 -3.00 -1.22
CA GLY A 236 12.67 -1.53 -1.30
C GLY A 236 14.12 -1.03 -1.27
N LEU A 237 14.94 -1.54 -0.36
CA LEU A 237 16.37 -1.23 -0.27
C LEU A 237 17.12 -1.60 -1.58
N VAL A 238 16.90 -2.81 -2.08
CA VAL A 238 17.60 -3.35 -3.25
C VAL A 238 17.26 -2.57 -4.51
N ARG A 239 15.99 -2.17 -4.69
CA ARG A 239 15.57 -1.34 -5.84
C ARG A 239 16.31 0.00 -5.87
N SER A 240 16.54 0.62 -4.72
CA SER A 240 17.35 1.85 -4.64
C SER A 240 18.81 1.57 -5.04
N ALA A 241 19.42 0.51 -4.53
CA ALA A 241 20.79 0.13 -4.88
C ALA A 241 20.95 -0.23 -6.37
N GLN A 242 19.93 -0.87 -6.98
CA GLN A 242 19.89 -1.18 -8.41
C GLN A 242 19.86 0.08 -9.28
N ALA A 243 19.14 1.12 -8.86
CA ALA A 243 19.08 2.38 -9.58
C ALA A 243 20.44 3.12 -9.57
N GLU A 244 21.21 3.00 -8.48
CA GLU A 244 22.54 3.58 -8.35
C GLU A 244 23.64 2.74 -9.05
N HIS A 245 23.46 1.41 -9.11
CA HIS A 245 24.39 0.48 -9.74
C HIS A 245 23.69 -0.42 -10.78
N PRO A 246 23.33 0.12 -11.96
CA PRO A 246 22.68 -0.65 -13.02
C PRO A 246 23.48 -1.89 -13.42
N ASP A 247 22.77 -2.94 -13.85
CA ASP A 247 23.30 -4.23 -14.33
C ASP A 247 24.09 -5.09 -13.33
N ARG A 248 24.43 -4.56 -12.16
CA ARG A 248 25.22 -5.26 -11.14
C ARG A 248 24.40 -5.97 -10.08
N ILE A 249 23.20 -5.47 -9.80
CA ILE A 249 22.32 -6.00 -8.75
C ILE A 249 21.02 -6.48 -9.38
N VAL A 250 20.58 -7.68 -9.03
CA VAL A 250 19.31 -8.29 -9.47
C VAL A 250 18.49 -8.66 -8.23
N LEU A 251 17.18 -8.43 -8.29
CA LEU A 251 16.22 -8.84 -7.26
C LEU A 251 15.32 -9.92 -7.85
N VAL A 252 15.20 -11.04 -7.17
CA VAL A 252 14.31 -12.15 -7.54
C VAL A 252 13.45 -12.50 -6.33
N ASP A 253 12.13 -12.50 -6.50
CA ASP A 253 11.21 -13.04 -5.51
C ASP A 253 10.74 -14.43 -5.95
N LEU A 254 10.94 -15.41 -5.09
CA LEU A 254 10.43 -16.77 -5.27
C LEU A 254 9.00 -16.85 -4.74
N PRO A 255 8.15 -17.74 -5.28
CA PRO A 255 6.85 -17.98 -4.69
C PRO A 255 7.00 -18.44 -3.23
N ALA A 256 6.07 -18.03 -2.38
CA ALA A 256 5.95 -18.60 -1.04
C ALA A 256 5.89 -20.13 -1.15
N ASP A 257 6.47 -20.84 -0.18
CA ASP A 257 6.24 -22.29 -0.08
C ASP A 257 4.76 -22.49 0.28
N ASP A 258 3.91 -22.56 -0.73
CA ASP A 258 2.68 -23.31 -0.63
C ASP A 258 3.15 -24.75 -0.41
N GLY A 259 2.78 -25.40 0.69
CA GLY A 259 3.26 -26.75 1.05
C GLY A 259 2.99 -27.87 0.03
N ASP A 260 2.59 -27.52 -1.20
CA ASP A 260 2.47 -28.39 -2.35
C ASP A 260 3.68 -28.20 -3.28
N ARG A 261 4.57 -29.20 -3.26
CA ARG A 261 5.80 -29.24 -4.06
C ARG A 261 5.44 -29.41 -5.53
N ALA A 262 5.31 -28.32 -6.27
CA ALA A 262 5.39 -28.39 -7.73
C ALA A 262 6.02 -27.13 -8.33
N SER A 263 7.16 -27.35 -8.99
CA SER A 263 7.83 -26.47 -9.96
C SER A 263 8.89 -25.52 -9.40
N LEU A 264 10.12 -26.05 -9.26
CA LEU A 264 11.32 -25.35 -9.71
C LEU A 264 11.76 -26.01 -11.03
#